data_AF-A0A954IM51-F1
#
_entry.id   AF-A0A954IM51-F1
#
_cell.length_a   1.000
_cell.length_b   1.000
_cell.length_c   1.000
_cell.angle_alpha   90.00
_cell.angle_beta   90.00
_cell.angle_gamma   90.00
#
_symmetry.space_group_name_H-M   'P 1'
#
loop_
_entity.id
_entity.type
_entity.pdbx_description
1 polymer ?
#
loop_
_entity_poly.entity_id
_entity_poly.type
_entity_poly.pdbx_seq_one_letter_code
_entity_poly.pdbx_strand_id
1 'polypeptide(L)' 'MTRHIFVTGGVVSSLGKGLTSASIGMLLERRGLKVRMQKLDPYINVDPGTMSPYQHGEVYVLDDGAETDLDLG' A
#
# COMPACT_ATOMS: atom_id res chain seq x y z
N MET A 1 13.63 16.58 9.84
CA MET A 1 14.09 15.20 9.55
C MET A 1 12.87 14.33 9.35
N THR A 2 12.80 13.60 8.25
CA THR A 2 11.68 12.68 7.97
C THR A 2 11.76 11.47 8.88
N ARG A 3 10.62 11.00 9.40
CA ARG A 3 10.55 9.76 10.19
C ARG A 3 9.98 8.64 9.33
N HIS A 4 10.48 7.43 9.54
CA HIS A 4 10.03 6.22 8.86
C HIS A 4 9.39 5.27 9.87
N ILE A 5 8.21 4.74 9.53
CA ILE A 5 7.51 3.71 10.28
C ILE A 5 7.41 2.49 9.36
N PHE A 6 7.97 1.36 9.78
CA PHE A 6 7.89 0.12 9.03
C PHE A 6 6.79 -0.75 9.60
N VAL A 7 5.90 -1.23 8.73
CA VAL A 7 4.83 -2.16 9.10
C VAL A 7 5.15 -3.52 8.50
N THR A 8 5.33 -4.52 9.36
CA THR A 8 5.60 -5.91 8.96
C THR A 8 4.45 -6.82 9.40
N GLY A 9 4.35 -8.00 8.78
CA GLY A 9 3.35 -9.02 9.09
C GLY A 9 4.00 -10.30 9.58
N GLY A 10 3.37 -10.97 10.54
CA GLY A 10 3.77 -12.29 11.02
C GLY A 10 2.61 -13.28 11.02
N VAL A 11 2.94 -14.56 11.19
CA VAL A 11 2.01 -15.70 11.28
C VAL A 11 1.31 -16.03 9.95
N VAL A 12 0.41 -15.17 9.45
CA VAL A 12 -0.35 -15.41 8.21
C VAL A 12 -0.55 -14.12 7.40
N SER A 13 -0.84 -14.29 6.10
CA SER A 13 -1.26 -13.19 5.21
C SER A 13 -2.73 -12.79 5.48
N SER A 14 -3.21 -11.75 4.79
CA SER A 14 -4.62 -11.29 4.86
C SER A 14 -5.14 -10.80 6.23
N LEU A 15 -4.23 -10.40 7.14
CA LEU A 15 -4.55 -9.83 8.45
C LEU A 15 -5.01 -8.34 8.43
N GLY A 16 -5.24 -7.75 7.25
CA GLY A 16 -5.63 -6.33 7.15
C GLY A 16 -4.49 -5.34 7.41
N LYS A 17 -3.26 -5.68 7.00
CA LYS A 17 -2.06 -4.83 7.18
C LYS A 17 -2.17 -3.50 6.43
N GLY A 18 -2.63 -3.52 5.18
CA GLY A 18 -2.85 -2.31 4.38
C GLY A 18 -3.82 -1.35 5.09
N LEU A 19 -5.01 -1.86 5.45
CA LEU A 19 -6.03 -1.09 6.15
C LEU A 19 -5.56 -0.53 7.51
N THR A 20 -4.83 -1.31 8.30
CA THR A 20 -4.28 -0.87 9.59
C THR A 20 -3.27 0.26 9.38
N SER A 21 -2.39 0.12 8.38
CA SER A 21 -1.37 1.12 8.06
C SER A 21 -2.00 2.42 7.55
N ALA A 22 -3.01 2.33 6.68
CA ALA A 22 -3.78 3.47 6.20
C ALA A 22 -4.50 4.20 7.35
N SER A 23 -5.08 3.43 8.30
CA SER A 23 -5.73 4.00 9.48
C SER A 23 -4.76 4.76 10.39
N ILE A 24 -3.54 4.25 10.58
CA ILE A 24 -2.47 4.96 11.30
C ILE A 24 -2.07 6.23 10.55
N GLY A 25 -1.92 6.16 9.22
CA GLY A 25 -1.64 7.32 8.37
C GLY A 25 -2.68 8.42 8.56
N MET A 26 -3.97 8.08 8.46
CA MET A 26 -5.08 9.00 8.71
C MET A 26 -5.01 9.65 10.11
N LEU A 27 -4.71 8.88 11.16
CA LEU A 27 -4.59 9.43 12.52
C LEU A 27 -3.42 10.40 12.66
N LEU A 28 -2.30 10.14 12.00
CA LEU A 28 -1.13 11.02 11.99
C LEU A 28 -1.42 12.31 11.20
N GLU A 29 -2.10 12.21 10.05
CA GLU A 29 -2.57 13.37 9.29
C GLU A 29 -3.54 14.24 10.09
N ARG A 30 -4.48 13.63 10.82
CA ARG A 30 -5.39 14.33 11.74
C ARG A 30 -4.66 15.03 12.89
N ARG A 31 -3.39 14.68 13.17
CA ARG A 31 -2.53 15.38 14.12
C ARG A 31 -1.67 16.47 13.46
N GLY A 32 -1.95 16.84 12.22
CA GLY A 32 -1.25 17.89 11.48
C GLY A 32 0.10 17.45 10.91
N LEU A 33 0.38 16.15 10.83
CA LEU A 33 1.61 15.64 10.24
C LEU A 33 1.43 15.40 8.74
N LYS A 34 2.46 15.72 7.96
CA LYS A 34 2.52 15.30 6.55
C LYS A 34 2.96 13.84 6.48
N VAL A 35 2.09 12.98 5.98
CA VAL A 35 2.33 11.53 5.85
C VAL A 35 2.43 11.18 4.37
N ARG A 36 3.26 10.18 4.05
CA ARG A 36 3.21 9.45 2.78
C ARG A 36 3.28 7.96 3.07
N MET A 37 2.56 7.18 2.27
CA MET A 37 2.53 5.73 2.35
C MET A 37 3.34 5.14 1.19
N GLN A 38 3.94 3.97 1.41
CA GLN A 38 4.63 3.19 0.38
C GLN A 38 4.34 1.71 0.62
N LYS A 39 3.95 1.02 -0.44
CA LYS A 39 3.78 -0.44 -0.46
C LYS A 39 5.02 -1.10 -1.08
N LEU A 40 5.51 -2.14 -0.43
CA LEU A 40 6.61 -2.97 -0.94
C LEU A 40 6.06 -4.36 -1.23
N ASP A 41 5.84 -4.66 -2.51
CA ASP A 41 5.32 -5.94 -2.94
C ASP A 41 6.46 -6.91 -3.29
N PRO A 42 6.48 -8.14 -2.70
CA PRO A 42 7.57 -9.09 -2.89
C PRO A 42 7.41 -9.97 -4.13
N TYR A 43 6.54 -9.60 -5.09
CA TYR A 43 6.40 -10.34 -6.35
C TYR A 43 7.49 -9.95 -7.35
N ILE A 44 7.70 -10.79 -8.36
CA ILE A 44 8.72 -10.56 -9.41
C ILE A 44 8.20 -9.68 -10.55
N ASN A 45 6.87 -9.53 -10.68
CA ASN A 45 6.26 -8.62 -11.64
C ASN A 45 6.81 -7.21 -11.44
N VAL A 46 7.16 -6.53 -12.53
CA VAL A 46 7.67 -5.16 -12.48
C VAL A 46 6.57 -4.20 -12.01
N ASP A 47 5.34 -4.47 -12.44
CA ASP A 47 4.09 -3.79 -12.10
C ASP A 47 2.94 -4.81 -12.10
N PRO A 48 1.79 -4.51 -11.48
CA PRO A 48 0.64 -5.39 -11.46
C PRO A 48 -0.23 -5.31 -12.74
N GLY A 49 0.11 -4.46 -13.72
CA GLY A 49 -0.66 -4.31 -14.98
C GLY A 49 -0.74 -5.60 -15.81
N THR A 50 0.19 -6.53 -15.57
CA THR A 50 0.20 -7.87 -16.20
C THR A 50 -0.56 -8.94 -15.41
N MET A 51 -1.05 -8.63 -14.21
CA MET A 51 -1.73 -9.60 -13.34
C MET A 51 -3.22 -9.69 -13.69
N SER A 52 -3.80 -10.88 -13.55
CA SER A 52 -5.24 -11.07 -13.77
C SER A 52 -6.06 -10.43 -12.64
N PRO A 53 -6.96 -9.47 -12.94
CA PRO A 53 -7.69 -8.76 -11.90
C PRO A 53 -8.71 -9.63 -11.17
N TYR A 54 -9.22 -10.67 -11.83
CA TYR A 54 -10.15 -11.63 -11.22
C TYR A 54 -9.49 -12.54 -10.18
N GLN A 55 -8.16 -12.63 -10.17
CA GLN A 55 -7.40 -13.47 -9.25
C GLN A 55 -6.63 -12.64 -8.20
N HIS A 56 -6.13 -11.47 -8.60
CA HIS A 56 -5.21 -10.67 -7.79
C HIS A 56 -5.82 -9.34 -7.28
N GLY A 57 -7.04 -9.00 -7.70
CA GLY A 57 -7.67 -7.73 -7.37
C GLY A 57 -7.42 -6.67 -8.44
N GLU A 58 -7.98 -5.49 -8.24
CA GLU A 58 -7.83 -4.38 -9.19
C GLU A 58 -6.38 -3.87 -9.29
N VAL A 59 -6.07 -3.27 -10.44
CA VAL A 59 -4.85 -2.48 -10.63
C VAL A 59 -5.23 -1.02 -10.39
N TYR A 60 -4.60 -0.39 -9.39
CA TYR A 60 -4.83 1.02 -9.08
C TYR A 60 -3.93 1.89 -9.94
N VAL A 61 -4.44 3.01 -10.47
CA VAL A 61 -3.66 3.92 -11.34
C VAL A 61 -3.52 5.27 -10.66
N LEU A 62 -2.27 5.71 -10.45
CA LEU A 62 -1.95 7.01 -9.85
C LEU A 62 -2.10 8.16 -10.87
N ASP A 63 -2.11 9.40 -10.38
CA ASP A 63 -2.21 10.61 -11.21
C ASP A 63 -1.06 10.75 -12.23
N ASP A 64 0.08 10.11 -11.98
CA ASP A 64 1.24 10.08 -12.89
C ASP A 64 1.19 8.93 -13.91
N GLY A 65 0.13 8.12 -13.88
CA GLY A 65 -0.08 6.99 -14.78
C GLY A 65 0.58 5.68 -14.35
N ALA A 66 1.19 5.61 -13.17
CA ALA A 66 1.74 4.36 -12.66
C ALA A 66 0.62 3.36 -12.33
N GLU A 67 0.74 2.13 -12.85
CA GLU A 67 -0.09 0.98 -12.50
C GLU A 67 0.48 0.33 -11.22
N THR A 68 -0.33 0.24 -10.16
CA THR A 68 0.11 -0.15 -8.82
C THR A 68 -0.85 -1.13 -8.15
N ASP A 69 -0.39 -1.72 -7.04
CA ASP A 69 -1.20 -2.60 -6.21
C ASP A 69 -2.38 -1.84 -5.58
N LEU A 70 -3.47 -2.55 -5.33
CA LEU A 70 -4.71 -1.99 -4.80
C LEU A 70 -4.57 -1.37 -3.40
N ASP A 71 -3.52 -1.70 -2.62
CA ASP A 71 -3.28 -1.06 -1.32
C ASP A 71 -2.96 0.45 -1.42
N LEU A 72 -2.71 0.99 -2.62
CA LEU A 72 -2.53 2.43 -2.83
C LEU A 72 -3.84 3.20 -3.11
N GLY A 73 -4.97 2.50 -3.26
CA GLY A 73 -6.31 3.10 -3.35
C GLY A 73 -6.89 3.47 -2.00
#